data_AF-A0A117S8B0-F1
#
_entry.id   AF-A0A117S8B0-F1
#
_cell.length_a   1.000
_cell.length_b   1.000
_cell.length_c   1.000
_cell.angle_alpha   90.00
_cell.angle_beta   90.00
_cell.angle_gamma   90.00
#
_symmetry.space_group_name_H-M   'P 1'
#
loop_
_entity.id
_entity.type
_entity.pdbx_description
1 polymer ?
#
loop_
_entity_poly.entity_id
_entity_poly.type
_entity_poly.pdbx_seq_one_letter_code
_entity_poly.pdbx_strand_id
1 'polypeptide(L)' 'MDRAEVDTRIRSLIEPFNKKGVEITEATTFASDLEFDSLTVMDFVAEIEDEFDIIISMNQQAEIENFGQLVDAVTKLQDQ' A
#
# COMPACT_ATOMS: atom_id res chain seq x y z
N MET A 1 5.09 -14.86 -2.36
CA MET A 1 5.72 -14.42 -1.10
C MET A 1 4.73 -14.61 0.02
N ASP A 2 5.13 -14.81 1.27
CA ASP A 2 4.15 -14.81 2.35
C ASP A 2 3.72 -13.38 2.72
N ARG A 3 2.60 -13.24 3.42
CA ARG A 3 2.05 -11.93 3.80
C ARG A 3 3.02 -11.09 4.62
N ALA A 4 3.84 -11.73 5.46
CA ALA A 4 4.81 -11.04 6.31
C ALA A 4 5.96 -10.43 5.50
N GLU A 5 6.44 -11.13 4.48
CA GLU A 5 7.40 -10.58 3.53
C GLU A 5 6.82 -9.41 2.74
N VAL A 6 5.56 -9.51 2.28
CA VAL A 6 4.85 -8.43 1.57
C VAL A 6 4.70 -7.19 2.46
N ASP A 7 4.22 -7.37 3.70
CA ASP A 7 4.09 -6.29 4.69
C ASP A 7 5.41 -5.55 4.90
N THR A 8 6.50 -6.30 5.12
CA THR A 8 7.84 -5.72 5.35
C THR A 8 8.30 -4.86 4.17
N ARG A 9 8.08 -5.33 2.94
CA ARG A 9 8.45 -4.58 1.73
C ARG A 9 7.58 -3.33 1.55
N ILE A 10 6.26 -3.43 1.68
CA ILE A 10 5.37 -2.28 1.55
C ILE A 10 5.66 -1.23 2.63
N ARG A 11 6.04 -1.65 3.84
CA ARG A 11 6.50 -0.72 4.90
C ARG A 11 7.73 0.07 4.47
N SER A 12 8.66 -0.55 3.76
CA SER A 12 9.86 0.13 3.26
C SER A 12 9.50 1.12 2.14
N LEU A 13 8.55 0.75 1.28
CA LEU A 13 8.06 1.62 0.20
C LEU A 13 7.29 2.84 0.72
N ILE A 14 6.53 2.70 1.81
CA ILE A 14 5.71 3.81 2.33
C ILE A 14 6.51 4.83 3.14
N GLU A 15 7.72 4.48 3.63
CA GLU A 15 8.60 5.38 4.39
C GLU A 15 8.80 6.77 3.74
N PRO A 16 9.21 6.88 2.46
CA PRO A 16 9.37 8.19 1.80
C PRO A 16 8.06 8.97 1.64
N PHE A 17 6.91 8.30 1.68
CA PHE A 17 5.59 8.91 1.57
C PHE A 17 5.01 9.32 2.94
N ASN A 18 5.44 8.69 4.03
CA ASN A 18 5.00 9.00 5.39
C ASN A 18 5.62 10.30 5.93
N LYS A 19 5.25 11.44 5.35
CA LYS A 19 5.79 12.77 5.72
C LYS A 19 5.42 13.22 7.13
N LYS A 20 4.40 12.60 7.73
CA LYS A 20 3.96 12.89 9.09
C LYS A 20 4.73 12.09 10.14
N GLY A 21 5.48 11.05 9.73
CA GLY A 21 6.20 10.17 10.63
C GLY A 21 5.28 9.42 11.59
N VAL A 22 4.04 9.12 11.16
CA VAL A 22 3.10 8.37 11.99
C VAL A 22 3.48 6.88 12.04
N GLU A 23 3.15 6.21 13.13
CA GLU A 23 3.33 4.77 13.24
C GLU A 23 2.36 4.04 12.28
N ILE A 24 2.91 3.22 11.38
CA ILE A 24 2.11 2.45 10.43
C ILE A 24 1.64 1.16 11.10
N THR A 25 0.33 1.05 11.28
CA THR A 25 -0.36 -0.15 11.76
C THR A 25 -1.25 -0.70 10.66
N GLU A 26 -1.79 -1.91 10.81
CA GLU A 26 -2.72 -2.46 9.82
C GLU A 26 -3.99 -1.61 9.65
N ALA A 27 -4.41 -0.89 10.70
CA ALA A 27 -5.57 -0.02 10.67
C ALA A 27 -5.28 1.40 10.15
N THR A 28 -4.00 1.74 9.91
CA THR A 28 -3.60 3.07 9.44
C THR A 28 -4.20 3.34 8.06
N THR A 29 -4.97 4.43 7.96
CA THR A 29 -5.67 4.83 6.75
C THR A 29 -4.84 5.78 5.89
N PHE A 30 -4.90 5.62 4.57
CA PHE A 30 -4.13 6.48 3.65
C PHE A 30 -4.65 7.92 3.65
N ALA A 31 -5.98 8.09 3.61
CA ALA A 31 -6.60 9.40 3.52
C ALA A 31 -6.65 10.18 4.85
N SER A 32 -6.87 9.50 5.98
CA SER A 32 -7.08 10.22 7.26
C SER A 32 -5.81 10.30 8.10
N ASP A 33 -5.10 9.19 8.28
CA ASP A 33 -3.90 9.17 9.14
C ASP A 33 -2.67 9.72 8.40
N LEU A 34 -2.47 9.23 7.17
CA LEU A 34 -1.34 9.64 6.33
C LEU A 34 -1.62 10.90 5.49
N GLU A 35 -2.89 11.28 5.36
CA GLU A 35 -3.34 12.45 4.57
C GLU A 35 -2.81 12.43 3.13
N PHE A 36 -2.74 11.24 2.52
CA PHE A 36 -2.38 11.10 1.12
C PHE A 36 -3.44 11.77 0.25
N ASP A 37 -2.99 12.61 -0.67
CA ASP A 37 -3.83 13.11 -1.75
C ASP A 37 -3.89 12.11 -2.91
N SER A 38 -4.72 12.40 -3.92
CA SER A 38 -4.90 11.50 -5.07
C SER A 38 -3.62 11.25 -5.85
N LEU A 39 -2.70 12.23 -5.92
CA LEU A 39 -1.43 12.07 -6.63
C LEU A 39 -0.48 11.18 -5.83
N THR A 40 -0.41 11.39 -4.52
CA THR A 40 0.41 10.61 -3.59
C THR A 40 -0.03 9.14 -3.58
N VAL A 41 -1.34 8.87 -3.62
CA VAL A 41 -1.86 7.50 -3.75
C VAL A 41 -1.46 6.89 -5.09
N MET A 42 -1.56 7.63 -6.20
CA MET A 42 -1.16 7.13 -7.52
C MET A 42 0.32 6.80 -7.58
N ASP A 43 1.18 7.69 -7.08
CA ASP A 43 2.63 7.47 -7.04
C ASP A 43 2.98 6.27 -6.15
N PHE A 44 2.36 6.17 -4.97
CA PHE A 44 2.61 5.06 -4.05
C PHE A 44 2.16 3.72 -4.62
N VAL A 45 1.00 3.66 -5.27
CA VAL A 45 0.55 2.42 -5.93
C VAL A 45 1.48 2.06 -7.09
N ALA A 46 1.95 3.02 -7.88
CA ALA A 46 2.89 2.74 -8.96
C ALA A 46 4.20 2.11 -8.45
N GLU A 47 4.75 2.58 -7.33
CA GLU A 47 5.94 1.99 -6.70
C GLU A 47 5.68 0.55 -6.22
N ILE A 48 4.48 0.25 -5.73
CA ILE A 48 4.10 -1.12 -5.36
C ILE A 48 3.96 -2.02 -6.58
N GLU A 49 3.31 -1.52 -7.64
CA GLU A 49 3.14 -2.25 -8.89
C GLU A 49 4.51 -2.64 -9.50
N ASP A 50 5.48 -1.72 -9.48
CA ASP A 50 6.84 -1.97 -9.96
C ASP A 50 7.60 -2.96 -9.07
N GLU A 51 7.60 -2.77 -7.74
CA GLU A 51 8.34 -3.63 -6.79
C GLU A 51 7.84 -5.08 -6.79
N PHE A 52 6.53 -5.28 -6.97
CA PHE A 52 5.89 -6.60 -6.93
C PHE A 52 5.56 -7.16 -8.32
N ASP A 53 5.83 -6.44 -9.41
CA ASP A 53 5.47 -6.83 -10.79
C ASP A 53 3.97 -7.23 -10.91
N ILE A 54 3.10 -6.39 -10.34
CA ILE A 54 1.64 -6.58 -10.34
C ILE A 54 0.90 -5.37 -10.93
N ILE A 55 -0.39 -5.55 -11.19
CA ILE A 55 -1.29 -4.44 -11.57
C ILE A 55 -2.48 -4.41 -10.60
N ILE A 56 -2.68 -3.26 -9.97
CA ILE A 56 -3.80 -2.98 -9.08
C ILE A 56 -4.82 -2.14 -9.85
N SER A 57 -5.97 -2.75 -10.19
CA SER A 57 -7.01 -2.03 -10.92
C SER A 57 -7.62 -0.89 -10.10
N MET A 58 -8.19 0.12 -10.77
CA MET A 58 -8.89 1.23 -10.09
C MET A 58 -9.99 0.76 -9.14
N ASN A 59 -10.67 -0.35 -9.46
CA ASN A 59 -11.70 -0.89 -8.59
C ASN A 59 -11.08 -1.40 -7.27
N GLN A 60 -9.98 -2.15 -7.36
CA GLN A 60 -9.25 -2.63 -6.18
C GLN A 60 -8.68 -1.47 -5.35
N GLN A 61 -8.13 -0.44 -6.01
CA GLN A 61 -7.65 0.77 -5.31
C GLN A 61 -8.77 1.45 -4.51
N ALA A 62 -9.99 1.51 -5.04
CA ALA A 62 -11.13 2.09 -4.34
C ALA A 62 -11.59 1.30 -3.11
N GLU A 63 -11.27 -0.01 -3.05
CA GLU A 63 -11.57 -0.88 -1.91
C GLU A 63 -10.47 -0.85 -0.83
N ILE A 64 -9.30 -0.27 -1.13
CA ILE A 64 -8.15 -0.21 -0.24
C ILE A 64 -8.16 1.12 0.51
N GLU A 65 -8.54 1.11 1.79
CA GLU A 65 -8.62 2.29 2.64
C GLU A 65 -7.47 2.35 3.66
N ASN A 66 -6.96 1.19 4.08
CA ASN A 66 -5.90 1.06 5.09
C ASN A 66 -4.75 0.14 4.67
N PHE A 67 -3.67 0.22 5.44
CA PHE A 67 -2.43 -0.50 5.17
C PHE A 67 -2.61 -2.03 5.16
N GLY A 68 -3.39 -2.59 6.08
CA GLY A 68 -3.63 -4.04 6.13
C GLY A 68 -4.34 -4.57 4.89
N GLN A 69 -5.33 -3.82 4.38
CA GLN A 69 -6.04 -4.16 3.14
C GLN A 69 -5.11 -4.14 1.92
N LEU A 70 -4.20 -3.16 1.86
CA LEU A 70 -3.21 -3.08 0.79
C LEU A 70 -2.29 -4.30 0.78
N VAL A 71 -1.74 -4.67 1.95
CA VAL A 71 -0.89 -5.87 2.11
C VAL A 71 -1.65 -7.12 1.67
N ASP A 72 -2.90 -7.28 2.09
CA ASP A 72 -3.74 -8.41 1.71
C ASP A 72 -4.01 -8.46 0.20
N ALA A 73 -4.26 -7.30 -0.42
CA ALA A 73 -4.52 -7.19 -1.85
C ALA A 73 -3.27 -7.58 -2.66
N VAL A 74 -2.10 -7.04 -2.31
CA VAL A 74 -0.83 -7.36 -2.97
C VAL A 74 -0.48 -8.83 -2.81
N THR A 75 -0.65 -9.39 -1.60
CA THR A 75 -0.40 -10.81 -1.34
C THR A 75 -1.27 -11.69 -2.24
N LYS A 76 -2.57 -11.38 -2.36
CA LYS A 76 -3.49 -12.12 -3.24
C LYS A 76 -3.11 -12.01 -4.71
N LEU A 77 -2.68 -10.84 -5.17
CA LEU A 77 -2.28 -10.61 -6.56
C LEU A 77 -1.00 -11.37 -6.93
N GLN A 78 -0.06 -11.51 -6.00
CA GLN A 78 1.15 -12.32 -6.18
C GLN A 78 0.89 -13.83 -6.30
N ASP A 79 -0.25 -14.31 -5.78
CA ASP A 79 -0.66 -15.72 -5.88
C ASP A 79 -1.48 -16.03 -7.15
N GLN A 80 -1.76 -15.03 -8.00
CA GLN A 80 -2.52 -15.16 -9.25
C GLN A 80 -1.62 -15.39 -10.47
#